data_AF-A0A957CF71-F1
#
_entry.id   AF-A0A957CF71-F1
#
_cell.length_a   1.000
_cell.length_b   1.000
_cell.length_c   1.000
_cell.angle_alpha   90.00
_cell.angle_beta   90.00
_cell.angle_gamma   90.00
#
_symmetry.space_group_name_H-M   'P 1'
#
loop_
_entity.id
_entity.type
_entity.pdbx_description
1 polymer ?
#
loop_
_entity_poly.entity_id
_entity_poly.type
_entity_poly.pdbx_seq_one_letter_code
_entity_poly.pdbx_strand_id
1 'polypeptide(L)'
;MHKKWWVLMAVFLLAGACGQQEETVAVEVTRVERVTAVPPTMVTPAVQDLMLRPTTVTVVVTETPAPPPTPALKELVICQAQAPGSLYLYDSSMLAADSVRHAVYENLYTNIGYAYQPQGLEKLPSLADGDARLQSVEVAAGDWVVDSDGAVVQLAEGVVVRADDGEQVRFDGSLLTMPQLTVDFVLKPMVWSDGTAVTADDSIFSFELNGVSLSFWNADLVARTAVYEVTGDLSLRWVGLPGYLDQTYFLNVWP
;
A
#
# COMPACT_ATOMS: atom_id res chain seq x y z
N MET A 1 -45.12 -41.52 12.86
CA MET A 1 -44.25 -40.69 13.71
C MET A 1 -43.02 -40.38 12.85
N HIS A 2 -42.74 -39.19 12.33
CA HIS A 2 -42.64 -37.88 12.96
C HIS A 2 -43.04 -36.74 12.00
N LYS A 3 -43.71 -35.73 12.57
CA LYS A 3 -44.17 -34.48 11.92
C LYS A 3 -42.98 -33.59 11.53
N LYS A 4 -42.99 -33.08 10.29
CA LYS A 4 -42.16 -31.93 9.87
C LYS A 4 -42.78 -30.66 10.45
N TRP A 5 -42.03 -29.93 11.28
CA TRP A 5 -42.42 -28.61 11.78
C TRP A 5 -41.64 -27.54 11.02
N TRP A 6 -42.35 -26.75 10.22
CA TRP A 6 -41.87 -25.51 9.63
C TRP A 6 -41.98 -24.38 10.66
N VAL A 7 -40.91 -23.62 10.87
CA VAL A 7 -40.96 -22.34 11.60
C VAL A 7 -40.46 -21.25 10.66
N LEU A 8 -41.39 -20.45 10.15
CA LEU A 8 -41.15 -19.19 9.45
C LEU A 8 -40.94 -18.10 10.51
N MET A 9 -39.76 -17.48 10.51
CA MET A 9 -39.46 -16.31 11.36
C MET A 9 -39.56 -15.05 10.47
N ALA A 10 -40.57 -14.21 10.73
CA ALA A 10 -40.75 -12.94 10.06
C ALA A 10 -39.90 -11.86 10.74
N VAL A 11 -38.94 -11.29 10.00
CA VAL A 11 -38.15 -10.12 10.44
C VAL A 11 -38.81 -8.87 9.85
N PHE A 12 -39.37 -8.02 10.70
CA PHE A 12 -39.86 -6.69 10.35
C PHE A 12 -38.68 -5.71 10.33
N LEU A 13 -38.28 -5.27 9.14
CA LEU A 13 -37.37 -4.13 8.95
C LEU A 13 -38.19 -2.84 8.90
N LEU A 14 -38.10 -2.04 9.96
CA LEU A 14 -38.57 -0.65 9.99
C LEU A 14 -37.51 0.25 9.34
N ALA A 15 -37.68 0.54 8.05
CA ALA A 15 -36.94 1.62 7.38
C ALA A 15 -37.58 2.96 7.78
N GLY A 16 -36.91 3.72 8.64
CA GLY A 16 -37.26 5.10 8.93
C GLY A 16 -36.95 5.99 7.71
N ALA A 17 -37.99 6.40 7.00
CA ALA A 17 -37.88 7.41 5.95
C ALA A 17 -37.66 8.79 6.59
N CYS A 18 -36.44 9.32 6.54
CA CYS A 18 -36.20 10.76 6.65
C CYS A 18 -36.58 11.41 5.31
N GLY A 19 -37.83 11.84 5.17
CA GLY A 19 -38.21 12.78 4.12
C GLY A 19 -37.81 14.19 4.55
N GLN A 20 -36.71 14.72 4.01
CA GLN A 20 -36.46 16.17 4.06
C GLN A 20 -37.42 16.84 3.09
N GLN A 21 -38.21 17.78 3.61
CA GLN A 21 -39.15 18.59 2.85
C GLN A 21 -38.35 19.70 2.15
N GLU A 22 -38.19 19.60 0.83
CA GLU A 22 -37.57 20.65 0.00
C GLU A 22 -38.52 21.85 -0.08
N GLU A 23 -38.12 22.97 0.51
CA GLU A 23 -38.85 24.23 0.43
C GLU A 23 -38.37 25.01 -0.82
N THR A 24 -39.27 25.22 -1.77
CA THR A 24 -38.99 25.88 -3.05
C THR A 24 -39.37 27.36 -2.96
N VAL A 25 -38.41 28.27 -3.14
CA VAL A 25 -38.65 29.72 -3.22
C VAL A 25 -38.59 30.15 -4.70
N ALA A 26 -39.68 30.73 -5.20
CA ALA A 26 -39.75 31.24 -6.57
C ALA A 26 -39.25 32.70 -6.65
N VAL A 27 -38.30 32.97 -7.55
CA VAL A 27 -37.82 34.33 -7.85
C VAL A 27 -38.13 34.65 -9.31
N GLU A 28 -38.70 35.84 -9.55
CA GLU A 28 -39.14 36.29 -10.88
C GLU A 28 -38.05 37.18 -11.52
N VAL A 29 -37.56 36.84 -12.72
CA VAL A 29 -36.54 37.62 -13.46
C VAL A 29 -37.05 37.91 -14.87
N THR A 30 -37.09 39.19 -15.25
CA THR A 30 -37.54 39.63 -16.57
C THR A 30 -36.36 39.86 -17.51
N ARG A 31 -36.32 39.16 -18.66
CA ARG A 31 -35.33 39.38 -19.74
C ARG A 31 -36.05 39.69 -21.05
N VAL A 32 -35.61 40.73 -21.76
CA VAL A 32 -36.15 41.15 -23.06
C VAL A 32 -35.21 40.74 -24.17
N GLU A 33 -35.71 39.99 -25.15
CA GLU A 33 -34.95 39.57 -26.34
C GLU A 33 -35.60 40.12 -27.61
N ARG A 34 -34.78 40.57 -28.57
CA ARG A 34 -35.24 41.23 -29.81
C ARG A 34 -35.11 40.26 -30.99
N VAL A 35 -36.22 39.89 -31.60
CA VAL A 35 -36.23 39.08 -32.83
C VAL A 35 -36.42 40.01 -34.04
N THR A 36 -35.55 39.87 -35.04
CA THR A 36 -35.62 40.60 -36.31
C THR A 36 -36.10 39.63 -37.39
N ALA A 37 -37.17 39.98 -38.12
CA ALA A 37 -37.68 39.16 -39.23
C ALA A 37 -37.44 39.87 -40.59
N VAL A 38 -36.97 39.10 -41.57
CA VAL A 38 -36.74 39.49 -42.98
C VAL A 38 -38.02 39.19 -43.78
N PRO A 39 -38.52 40.07 -44.69
CA PRO A 39 -39.80 39.87 -45.34
C PRO A 39 -39.69 39.19 -46.72
N PRO A 40 -40.71 38.46 -47.17
CA PRO A 40 -40.98 38.31 -48.60
C PRO A 40 -42.25 39.05 -49.05
N THR A 41 -42.28 39.24 -50.37
CA THR A 41 -43.02 40.20 -51.21
C THR A 41 -44.54 40.01 -51.28
N MET A 42 -45.23 41.16 -51.27
CA MET A 42 -46.57 41.55 -51.78
C MET A 42 -47.67 40.49 -51.92
N VAL A 43 -48.64 40.52 -51.00
CA VAL A 43 -50.10 40.68 -51.26
C VAL A 43 -50.72 41.30 -49.98
N THR A 44 -51.61 42.28 -50.12
CA THR A 44 -52.42 42.89 -49.02
C THR A 44 -53.03 41.80 -48.12
N PRO A 45 -52.95 41.84 -46.76
CA PRO A 45 -54.02 42.51 -45.99
C PRO A 45 -53.68 42.96 -44.53
N ALA A 46 -54.67 43.62 -43.93
CA ALA A 46 -54.97 43.69 -42.49
C ALA A 46 -53.95 44.32 -41.52
N VAL A 47 -54.39 45.38 -40.85
CA VAL A 47 -53.78 45.90 -39.62
C VAL A 47 -53.87 44.80 -38.55
N GLN A 48 -52.77 44.10 -38.29
CA GLN A 48 -52.64 43.21 -37.14
C GLN A 48 -52.19 44.03 -35.94
N ASP A 49 -53.07 44.10 -34.95
CA ASP A 49 -52.81 44.67 -33.64
C ASP A 49 -51.77 43.80 -32.92
N LEU A 50 -50.56 44.33 -32.74
CA LEU A 50 -49.44 43.66 -32.10
C LEU A 50 -49.67 43.66 -30.58
N MET A 51 -50.43 42.65 -30.11
CA MET A 51 -50.54 42.36 -28.68
C MET A 51 -49.21 41.78 -28.19
N LEU A 52 -48.32 42.65 -27.70
CA LEU A 52 -47.13 42.26 -26.93
C LEU A 52 -47.59 41.57 -25.64
N ARG A 53 -47.56 40.24 -25.62
CA ARG A 53 -47.74 39.47 -24.39
C ARG A 53 -46.38 39.34 -23.70
N PRO A 54 -46.17 39.91 -22.50
CA PRO A 54 -44.96 39.62 -21.74
C PRO A 54 -44.98 38.13 -21.36
N THR A 55 -44.00 37.37 -21.85
CA THR A 55 -43.76 36.00 -21.37
C THR A 55 -42.83 36.09 -20.17
N THR A 56 -43.38 35.91 -18.96
CA THR A 56 -42.59 35.71 -17.75
C THR A 56 -41.94 34.32 -17.82
N VAL A 57 -40.61 34.28 -17.88
CA VAL A 57 -39.84 33.03 -17.77
C VAL A 57 -39.37 32.90 -16.32
N THR A 58 -40.01 32.01 -15.56
CA THR A 58 -39.59 31.70 -14.19
C THR A 58 -38.35 30.82 -14.23
N VAL A 59 -37.19 31.37 -13.85
CA VAL A 59 -35.95 30.61 -13.72
C VAL A 59 -35.86 30.13 -12.27
N VAL A 60 -36.01 28.82 -12.06
CA VAL A 60 -35.82 28.19 -10.75
C VAL A 60 -34.32 28.09 -10.50
N VAL A 61 -33.79 28.91 -9.60
CA VAL A 61 -32.42 28.78 -9.11
C VAL A 61 -32.47 27.92 -7.86
N THR A 62 -32.07 26.65 -8.00
CA THR A 62 -31.88 25.75 -6.86
C THR A 62 -30.60 26.17 -6.12
N GLU A 63 -30.72 26.62 -4.87
CA GLU A 63 -29.53 26.86 -4.05
C GLU A 63 -28.77 25.55 -3.83
N THR A 64 -27.49 25.55 -4.16
CA THR A 64 -26.62 24.40 -3.92
C THR A 64 -26.42 24.26 -2.40
N PRO A 65 -26.68 23.09 -1.80
CA PRO A 65 -26.47 22.90 -0.37
C PRO A 65 -25.03 23.25 0.02
N ALA A 66 -24.86 24.00 1.10
CA ALA A 66 -23.53 24.30 1.64
C ALA A 66 -22.81 22.98 1.98
N PRO A 67 -21.49 22.87 1.71
CA PRO A 67 -20.74 21.67 2.07
C PRO A 67 -20.80 21.45 3.59
N PRO A 68 -20.85 20.19 4.05
CA PRO A 68 -20.88 19.88 5.47
C PRO A 68 -19.65 20.46 6.20
N PRO A 69 -19.78 20.87 7.47
CA PRO A 69 -18.66 21.41 8.23
C PRO A 69 -17.53 20.37 8.34
N THR A 70 -16.29 20.82 8.12
CA THR A 70 -15.10 19.99 8.31
C THR A 70 -15.04 19.51 9.76
N PRO A 71 -14.84 18.20 10.02
CA PRO A 71 -14.69 17.70 11.39
C PRO A 71 -13.58 18.44 12.11
N ALA A 72 -13.81 18.85 13.35
CA ALA A 72 -12.76 19.44 14.17
C ALA A 72 -11.61 18.43 14.37
N LEU A 73 -10.37 18.90 14.22
CA LEU A 73 -9.18 18.10 14.50
C LEU A 73 -9.22 17.62 15.95
N LYS A 74 -9.02 16.32 16.16
CA LYS A 74 -8.85 15.72 17.48
C LYS A 74 -7.36 15.72 17.82
N GLU A 75 -7.00 16.27 18.96
CA GLU A 75 -5.62 16.33 19.43
C GLU A 75 -5.36 15.25 20.50
N LEU A 76 -4.27 14.50 20.35
CA LEU A 76 -3.77 13.56 21.35
C LEU A 76 -2.33 13.93 21.70
N VAL A 77 -2.08 14.26 22.96
CA VAL A 77 -0.74 14.59 23.46
C VAL A 77 -0.11 13.36 24.10
N ILE A 78 1.02 12.92 23.54
CA ILE A 78 1.81 11.78 24.05
C ILE A 78 3.17 12.30 24.51
N CYS A 79 3.47 12.19 25.81
CA CYS A 79 4.74 12.65 26.37
C CYS A 79 5.87 11.64 26.11
N GLN A 80 7.03 12.10 25.64
CA GLN A 80 8.26 11.32 25.53
C GLN A 80 9.31 11.83 26.52
N ALA A 81 10.21 10.95 26.98
CA ALA A 81 11.24 11.30 27.97
C ALA A 81 12.36 12.19 27.40
N GLN A 82 12.61 12.11 26.10
CA GLN A 82 13.66 12.85 25.39
C GLN A 82 13.30 12.96 23.89
N ALA A 83 13.87 13.94 23.20
CA ALA A 83 13.78 14.04 21.76
C ALA A 83 14.56 12.88 21.07
N PRO A 84 14.14 12.43 19.89
CA PRO A 84 14.92 11.48 19.11
C PRO A 84 16.24 12.13 18.65
N GLY A 85 17.33 11.35 18.66
CA GLY A 85 18.63 11.83 18.17
C GLY A 85 18.65 12.02 16.64
N SER A 86 17.87 11.21 15.92
CA SER A 86 17.69 11.27 14.48
C SER A 86 16.38 10.60 14.09
N LEU A 87 15.72 11.11 13.05
CA LEU A 87 14.56 10.46 12.43
C LEU A 87 14.93 9.68 11.17
N TYR A 88 16.19 9.74 10.72
CA TYR A 88 16.64 8.90 9.63
C TYR A 88 16.50 7.42 10.03
N LEU A 89 15.84 6.64 9.17
CA LEU A 89 15.40 5.27 9.45
C LEU A 89 16.56 4.37 9.92
N TYR A 90 17.74 4.55 9.33
CA TYR A 90 18.91 3.71 9.56
C TYR A 90 19.95 4.31 10.51
N ASP A 91 19.64 5.39 11.25
CA ASP A 91 20.63 6.06 12.11
C ASP A 91 20.54 5.65 13.59
N SER A 92 19.34 5.34 14.07
CA SER A 92 19.07 5.27 15.50
C SER A 92 17.98 4.29 15.85
N SER A 93 18.20 3.52 16.92
CA SER A 93 17.23 2.62 17.56
C SER A 93 16.69 3.12 18.88
N MET A 94 16.73 4.43 19.07
CA MET A 94 16.10 5.04 20.22
C MET A 94 14.60 4.82 20.14
N LEU A 95 13.99 4.30 21.21
CA LEU A 95 12.53 4.13 21.30
C LEU A 95 11.76 5.44 21.04
N ALA A 96 12.35 6.59 21.36
CA ALA A 96 11.80 7.90 21.04
C ALA A 96 11.69 8.13 19.52
N ALA A 97 12.72 7.73 18.75
CA ALA A 97 12.73 7.81 17.30
C ALA A 97 11.77 6.79 16.68
N ASP A 98 11.75 5.55 17.17
CA ASP A 98 10.80 4.52 16.71
C ASP A 98 9.35 4.96 16.91
N SER A 99 9.02 5.57 18.05
CA SER A 99 7.66 6.02 18.33
C SER A 99 7.21 7.13 17.36
N VAL A 100 8.10 8.04 16.98
CA VAL A 100 7.79 9.10 15.99
C VAL A 100 7.71 8.50 14.58
N ARG A 101 8.64 7.62 14.20
CA ARG A 101 8.64 6.96 12.89
C ARG A 101 7.37 6.14 12.66
N HIS A 102 6.88 5.43 13.67
CA HIS A 102 5.60 4.72 13.61
C HIS A 102 4.39 5.62 13.32
N ALA A 103 4.49 6.93 13.55
CA ALA A 103 3.42 7.88 13.24
C ALA A 103 3.56 8.52 11.85
N VAL A 104 4.73 8.41 11.21
CA VAL A 104 5.07 9.10 9.95
C VAL A 104 5.28 8.11 8.79
N TYR A 105 5.84 6.94 9.06
CA TYR A 105 6.05 5.87 8.11
C TYR A 105 5.00 4.78 8.29
N GLU A 106 4.61 4.17 7.18
CA GLU A 106 3.81 2.95 7.21
C GLU A 106 4.71 1.77 7.51
N ASN A 107 4.27 0.88 8.40
CA ASN A 107 4.96 -0.36 8.64
C ASN A 107 4.54 -1.39 7.59
N LEU A 108 5.50 -2.07 6.95
CA LEU A 108 5.17 -3.15 6.00
C LEU A 108 4.51 -4.35 6.71
N TYR A 109 4.87 -4.59 7.96
CA TYR A 109 4.28 -5.60 8.84
C TYR A 109 4.24 -5.11 10.28
N THR A 110 3.39 -5.72 11.10
CA THR A 110 3.27 -5.43 12.53
C THR A 110 3.32 -6.71 13.35
N ASN A 111 3.48 -6.58 14.67
CA ASN A 111 3.40 -7.69 15.60
C ASN A 111 2.31 -7.41 16.65
N ILE A 112 1.10 -7.91 16.40
CA ILE A 112 -0.03 -7.77 17.32
C ILE A 112 -0.29 -9.13 17.96
N GLY A 113 -0.30 -9.16 19.29
CA GLY A 113 -0.55 -10.39 20.05
C GLY A 113 0.53 -11.45 19.86
N TYR A 114 1.80 -11.04 19.70
CA TYR A 114 2.97 -11.92 19.48
C TYR A 114 2.98 -12.63 18.11
N ALA A 115 2.13 -12.22 17.18
CA ALA A 115 2.07 -12.76 15.82
C ALA A 115 2.34 -11.66 14.79
N TYR A 116 3.13 -12.00 13.76
CA TYR A 116 3.34 -11.12 12.62
C TYR A 116 2.08 -11.01 11.78
N GLN A 117 1.76 -9.80 11.36
CA GLN A 117 0.61 -9.49 10.51
C GLN A 117 1.03 -8.53 9.39
N PRO A 118 0.54 -8.74 8.15
CA PRO A 118 0.83 -7.82 7.07
C PRO A 118 0.10 -6.49 7.31
N GLN A 119 0.83 -5.37 7.20
CA GLN A 119 0.25 -4.03 7.33
C GLN A 119 0.37 -3.29 5.99
N GLY A 120 1.57 -2.85 5.59
CA GLY A 120 1.87 -2.33 4.26
C GLY A 120 2.06 -3.41 3.19
N LEU A 121 2.16 -4.69 3.56
CA LEU A 121 2.15 -5.83 2.64
C LEU A 121 0.72 -6.33 2.37
N GLU A 122 0.46 -6.91 1.20
CA GLU A 122 -0.82 -7.60 0.93
C GLU A 122 -0.99 -8.84 1.82
N LYS A 123 0.09 -9.62 1.96
CA LYS A 123 0.22 -10.77 2.87
C LYS A 123 1.68 -10.97 3.26
N LEU A 124 1.91 -11.76 4.31
CA LEU A 124 3.26 -12.25 4.62
C LEU A 124 3.58 -13.43 3.70
N PRO A 125 4.70 -13.42 2.97
CA PRO A 125 5.08 -14.52 2.09
C PRO A 125 5.17 -15.85 2.84
N SER A 126 4.80 -16.95 2.17
CA SER A 126 4.90 -18.27 2.79
C SER A 126 5.47 -19.34 1.84
N LEU A 127 6.07 -20.37 2.43
CA LEU A 127 6.47 -21.57 1.69
C LEU A 127 5.25 -22.38 1.21
N ALA A 128 4.11 -22.26 1.90
CA ALA A 128 2.92 -23.09 1.65
C ALA A 128 2.15 -22.66 0.40
N ASP A 129 2.16 -21.37 0.07
CA ASP A 129 1.50 -20.79 -1.11
C ASP A 129 2.48 -20.43 -2.24
N GLY A 130 3.78 -20.62 -2.03
CA GLY A 130 4.81 -20.52 -3.07
C GLY A 130 5.39 -19.12 -3.28
N ASP A 131 4.98 -18.14 -2.47
CA ASP A 131 5.62 -16.81 -2.48
C ASP A 131 7.06 -16.91 -1.97
N ALA A 132 7.31 -17.81 -1.01
CA ALA A 132 8.65 -18.22 -0.63
C ALA A 132 8.95 -19.59 -1.23
N ARG A 133 10.19 -19.77 -1.68
CA ARG A 133 10.66 -21.01 -2.31
C ARG A 133 12.06 -21.33 -1.80
N LEU A 134 12.23 -22.54 -1.29
CA LEU A 134 13.53 -23.11 -1.01
C LEU A 134 14.00 -23.89 -2.23
N GLN A 135 15.13 -23.49 -2.82
CA GLN A 135 15.64 -24.03 -4.07
C GLN A 135 17.06 -24.53 -3.88
N SER A 136 17.39 -25.65 -4.53
CA SER A 136 18.75 -26.16 -4.60
C SER A 136 19.52 -25.40 -5.68
N VAL A 137 20.66 -24.80 -5.33
CA VAL A 137 21.52 -24.07 -6.28
C VAL A 137 22.94 -24.61 -6.26
N GLU A 138 23.55 -24.72 -7.44
CA GLU A 138 24.96 -25.10 -7.57
C GLU A 138 25.85 -23.91 -7.23
N VAL A 139 26.83 -24.14 -6.36
CA VAL A 139 27.86 -23.19 -5.95
C VAL A 139 29.25 -23.71 -6.28
N ALA A 140 30.15 -22.79 -6.58
CA ALA A 140 31.54 -23.06 -6.91
C ALA A 140 32.50 -22.23 -6.03
N ALA A 141 33.79 -22.55 -6.12
CA ALA A 141 34.81 -21.78 -5.43
C ALA A 141 34.76 -20.30 -5.86
N GLY A 142 34.76 -19.39 -4.87
CA GLY A 142 34.64 -17.94 -5.04
C GLY A 142 33.24 -17.38 -4.84
N ASP A 143 32.20 -18.20 -4.87
CA ASP A 143 30.82 -17.74 -4.62
C ASP A 143 30.63 -17.31 -3.16
N TRP A 144 29.83 -16.26 -2.95
CA TRP A 144 29.45 -15.85 -1.60
C TRP A 144 28.35 -16.77 -1.06
N VAL A 145 28.58 -17.34 0.12
CA VAL A 145 27.67 -18.26 0.80
C VAL A 145 27.62 -17.97 2.29
N VAL A 146 26.66 -18.56 2.99
CA VAL A 146 26.65 -18.64 4.45
C VAL A 146 27.17 -20.02 4.88
N ASP A 147 28.22 -20.02 5.69
CA ASP A 147 28.82 -21.25 6.20
C ASP A 147 28.01 -21.89 7.36
N SER A 148 28.47 -23.04 7.85
CA SER A 148 27.77 -23.79 8.89
C SER A 148 27.75 -23.09 10.26
N ASP A 149 28.65 -22.12 10.47
CA ASP A 149 28.69 -21.27 11.66
C ASP A 149 27.82 -20.01 11.50
N GLY A 150 27.24 -19.83 10.31
CA GLY A 150 26.39 -18.71 9.97
C GLY A 150 27.15 -17.47 9.50
N ALA A 151 28.45 -17.55 9.17
CA ALA A 151 29.20 -16.42 8.65
C ALA A 151 29.06 -16.28 7.12
N VAL A 152 29.06 -15.05 6.62
CA VAL A 152 29.12 -14.76 5.17
C VAL A 152 30.57 -14.89 4.71
N VAL A 153 30.84 -15.81 3.80
CA VAL A 153 32.20 -16.13 3.32
C VAL A 153 32.23 -16.36 1.82
N GLN A 154 33.39 -16.15 1.19
CA GLN A 154 33.64 -16.72 -0.14
C GLN A 154 33.97 -18.20 0.00
N LEU A 155 33.28 -19.02 -0.76
CA LEU A 155 33.46 -20.47 -0.74
C LEU A 155 34.86 -20.84 -1.23
N ALA A 156 35.62 -21.54 -0.41
CA ALA A 156 36.97 -22.00 -0.71
C ALA A 156 37.19 -23.39 -0.10
N GLU A 157 38.20 -24.10 -0.58
CA GLU A 157 38.54 -25.43 -0.06
C GLU A 157 38.76 -25.36 1.46
N GLY A 158 38.13 -26.28 2.18
CA GLY A 158 38.19 -26.36 3.64
C GLY A 158 37.10 -25.60 4.39
N VAL A 159 36.32 -24.73 3.73
CA VAL A 159 35.12 -24.10 4.32
C VAL A 159 34.06 -25.17 4.58
N VAL A 160 33.41 -25.11 5.75
CA VAL A 160 32.37 -26.08 6.13
C VAL A 160 31.00 -25.46 5.92
N VAL A 161 30.23 -25.99 4.97
CA VAL A 161 28.91 -25.49 4.61
C VAL A 161 27.85 -26.56 4.80
N ARG A 162 26.58 -26.16 4.80
CA ARG A 162 25.46 -27.10 4.77
C ARG A 162 25.02 -27.34 3.33
N ALA A 163 25.13 -28.58 2.88
CA ALA A 163 24.65 -29.00 1.56
C ALA A 163 23.12 -29.04 1.51
N ASP A 164 22.56 -29.21 0.32
CA ASP A 164 21.11 -29.22 0.07
C ASP A 164 20.36 -30.35 0.81
N ASP A 165 21.02 -31.47 1.05
CA ASP A 165 20.50 -32.58 1.88
C ASP A 165 20.52 -32.29 3.39
N GLY A 166 21.09 -31.15 3.79
CA GLY A 166 21.22 -30.71 5.17
C GLY A 166 22.48 -31.19 5.88
N GLU A 167 23.34 -31.97 5.23
CA GLU A 167 24.61 -32.43 5.80
C GLU A 167 25.66 -31.31 5.86
N GLN A 168 26.51 -31.33 6.88
CA GLN A 168 27.68 -30.45 6.93
C GLN A 168 28.81 -31.08 6.14
N VAL A 169 29.27 -30.37 5.10
CA VAL A 169 30.30 -30.83 4.19
C VAL A 169 31.46 -29.85 4.22
N ARG A 170 32.68 -30.38 4.31
CA ARG A 170 33.90 -29.60 4.07
C ARG A 170 34.09 -29.51 2.56
N PHE A 171 33.98 -28.31 2.01
CA PHE A 171 34.11 -28.06 0.58
C PHE A 171 35.49 -28.48 0.07
N ASP A 172 35.53 -29.27 -1.01
CA ASP A 172 36.75 -29.86 -1.57
C ASP A 172 37.20 -29.21 -2.89
N GLY A 173 36.50 -28.16 -3.33
CA GLY A 173 36.75 -27.46 -4.60
C GLY A 173 35.88 -27.92 -5.77
N SER A 174 35.11 -29.00 -5.63
CA SER A 174 34.14 -29.47 -6.62
C SER A 174 32.83 -28.67 -6.53
N LEU A 175 32.01 -28.68 -7.59
CA LEU A 175 30.66 -28.09 -7.52
C LEU A 175 29.86 -28.74 -6.38
N LEU A 176 29.17 -27.91 -5.60
CA LEU A 176 28.34 -28.33 -4.49
C LEU A 176 26.95 -27.73 -4.64
N THR A 177 25.90 -28.47 -4.28
CA THR A 177 24.55 -27.92 -4.22
C THR A 177 24.21 -27.47 -2.80
N MET A 178 23.71 -26.24 -2.66
CA MET A 178 23.29 -25.66 -1.39
C MET A 178 21.85 -25.14 -1.47
N PRO A 179 21.12 -25.09 -0.34
CA PRO A 179 19.77 -24.56 -0.33
C PRO A 179 19.80 -23.03 -0.35
N GLN A 180 18.92 -22.41 -1.13
CA GLN A 180 18.78 -20.96 -1.25
C GLN A 180 17.31 -20.56 -1.17
N LEU A 181 17.03 -19.50 -0.41
CA LEU A 181 15.69 -19.01 -0.22
C LEU A 181 15.40 -17.82 -1.14
N THR A 182 14.31 -17.92 -1.90
CA THR A 182 13.74 -16.85 -2.72
C THR A 182 12.38 -16.47 -2.15
N VAL A 183 12.10 -15.18 -1.99
CA VAL A 183 10.86 -14.67 -1.39
C VAL A 183 10.33 -13.53 -2.25
N ASP A 184 9.08 -13.66 -2.72
CA ASP A 184 8.36 -12.62 -3.42
C ASP A 184 7.43 -11.86 -2.45
N PHE A 185 7.45 -10.54 -2.53
CA PHE A 185 6.61 -9.64 -1.74
C PHE A 185 5.69 -8.83 -2.66
N VAL A 186 4.51 -8.48 -2.14
CA VAL A 186 3.61 -7.52 -2.79
C VAL A 186 3.22 -6.45 -1.77
N LEU A 187 3.55 -5.20 -2.08
CA LEU A 187 3.17 -4.03 -1.29
C LEU A 187 1.70 -3.70 -1.56
N LYS A 188 0.98 -3.25 -0.54
CA LYS A 188 -0.31 -2.58 -0.75
C LYS A 188 -0.09 -1.23 -1.42
N PRO A 189 -1.05 -0.73 -2.22
CA PRO A 189 -0.99 0.64 -2.71
C PRO A 189 -0.93 1.65 -1.56
N MET A 190 0.09 2.50 -1.58
CA MET A 190 0.32 3.55 -0.60
C MET A 190 0.65 4.86 -1.33
N VAL A 191 0.53 5.97 -0.61
CA VAL A 191 0.88 7.30 -1.12
C VAL A 191 1.74 8.03 -0.08
N TRP A 192 2.79 8.66 -0.55
CA TRP A 192 3.57 9.59 0.25
C TRP A 192 2.73 10.84 0.60
N SER A 193 3.14 11.54 1.65
CA SER A 193 2.44 12.73 2.13
C SER A 193 2.36 13.88 1.11
N ASP A 194 3.21 13.85 0.08
CA ASP A 194 3.21 14.81 -1.03
C ASP A 194 2.27 14.41 -2.20
N GLY A 195 1.63 13.24 -2.10
CA GLY A 195 0.72 12.67 -3.10
C GLY A 195 1.39 11.75 -4.11
N THR A 196 2.72 11.56 -4.06
CA THR A 196 3.42 10.60 -4.92
C THR A 196 3.04 9.17 -4.52
N ALA A 197 2.70 8.32 -5.49
CA ALA A 197 2.42 6.92 -5.21
C ALA A 197 3.71 6.18 -4.82
N VAL A 198 3.63 5.33 -3.81
CA VAL A 198 4.74 4.43 -3.44
C VAL A 198 4.90 3.36 -4.51
N THR A 199 6.14 3.04 -4.87
CA THR A 199 6.47 1.92 -5.78
C THR A 199 7.45 0.94 -5.15
N ALA A 200 7.66 -0.21 -5.80
CA ALA A 200 8.71 -1.16 -5.43
C ALA A 200 10.11 -0.51 -5.44
N ASP A 201 10.37 0.47 -6.31
CA ASP A 201 11.66 1.17 -6.36
C ASP A 201 11.98 1.94 -5.07
N ASP A 202 10.97 2.44 -4.35
CA ASP A 202 11.18 3.09 -3.04
C ASP A 202 11.82 2.11 -2.04
N SER A 203 11.39 0.85 -2.08
CA SER A 203 11.93 -0.22 -1.24
C SER A 203 13.36 -0.61 -1.64
N ILE A 204 13.66 -0.65 -2.95
CA ILE A 204 15.03 -0.85 -3.45
C ILE A 204 15.94 0.27 -2.96
N PHE A 205 15.50 1.52 -3.09
CA PHE A 205 16.25 2.67 -2.61
C PHE A 205 16.50 2.59 -1.09
N SER A 206 15.50 2.16 -0.33
CA SER A 206 15.62 1.96 1.11
C SER A 206 16.64 0.87 1.48
N PHE A 207 16.63 -0.27 0.75
CA PHE A 207 17.64 -1.32 0.86
C PHE A 207 19.06 -0.81 0.57
N GLU A 208 19.23 -0.06 -0.52
CA GLU A 208 20.53 0.53 -0.89
C GLU A 208 21.02 1.51 0.19
N LEU A 209 20.14 2.36 0.71
CA LEU A 209 20.44 3.27 1.81
C LEU A 209 20.85 2.51 3.09
N ASN A 210 20.18 1.42 3.41
CA ASN A 210 20.55 0.58 4.55
C ASN A 210 21.97 0.02 4.38
N GLY A 211 22.32 -0.44 3.17
CA GLY A 211 23.62 -1.01 2.86
C GLY A 211 24.80 -0.02 2.85
N VAL A 212 24.58 1.25 2.53
CA VAL A 212 25.64 2.28 2.58
C VAL A 212 25.77 2.94 3.96
N SER A 213 24.72 2.89 4.77
CA SER A 213 24.77 3.39 6.14
C SER A 213 25.75 2.53 6.95
N LEU A 214 26.64 3.16 7.73
CA LEU A 214 27.46 2.46 8.74
C LEU A 214 26.60 1.93 9.90
N SER A 215 25.30 1.68 9.67
CA SER A 215 24.36 1.39 10.73
C SER A 215 24.58 0.01 11.30
N PHE A 216 24.46 -0.07 12.63
CA PHE A 216 24.44 -1.32 13.38
C PHE A 216 23.14 -2.12 13.15
N TRP A 217 22.19 -1.60 12.37
CA TRP A 217 20.86 -2.18 12.18
C TRP A 217 20.79 -2.94 10.85
N ASN A 218 20.66 -4.26 10.94
CA ASN A 218 20.48 -5.18 9.82
C ASN A 218 21.61 -5.21 8.77
N ALA A 219 22.81 -4.73 9.10
CA ALA A 219 24.00 -4.92 8.27
C ALA A 219 24.20 -6.41 7.92
N ASP A 220 23.88 -7.29 8.87
CA ASP A 220 23.92 -8.74 8.67
C ASP A 220 22.88 -9.21 7.63
N LEU A 221 21.67 -8.66 7.60
CA LEU A 221 20.66 -9.06 6.61
C LEU A 221 21.03 -8.56 5.21
N VAL A 222 21.50 -7.32 5.08
CA VAL A 222 21.99 -6.79 3.81
C VAL A 222 23.15 -7.64 3.29
N ALA A 223 24.13 -7.97 4.16
CA ALA A 223 25.27 -8.82 3.78
C ALA A 223 24.87 -10.25 3.39
N ARG A 224 23.71 -10.73 3.84
CA ARG A 224 23.17 -12.06 3.51
C ARG A 224 22.18 -12.04 2.34
N THR A 225 21.96 -10.88 1.73
CA THR A 225 21.09 -10.71 0.57
C THR A 225 21.91 -10.89 -0.71
N ALA A 226 21.57 -11.89 -1.52
CA ALA A 226 22.19 -12.12 -2.82
C ALA A 226 21.58 -11.18 -3.88
N VAL A 227 20.25 -11.06 -3.89
CA VAL A 227 19.50 -10.23 -4.84
C VAL A 227 18.34 -9.58 -4.09
N TYR A 228 18.13 -8.29 -4.35
CA TYR A 228 16.90 -7.58 -4.00
C TYR A 228 16.46 -6.77 -5.23
N GLU A 229 15.35 -7.17 -5.85
CA GLU A 229 14.96 -6.65 -7.17
C GLU A 229 13.46 -6.37 -7.30
N VAL A 230 13.12 -5.43 -8.19
CA VAL A 230 11.75 -5.15 -8.60
C VAL A 230 11.28 -6.24 -9.57
N THR A 231 10.09 -6.79 -9.32
CA THR A 231 9.42 -7.75 -10.22
C THR A 231 8.09 -7.22 -10.78
N GLY A 232 7.65 -6.05 -10.32
CA GLY A 232 6.48 -5.31 -10.81
C GLY A 232 6.28 -4.02 -10.01
N ASP A 233 5.29 -3.18 -10.37
CA ASP A 233 5.11 -1.83 -9.78
C ASP A 233 5.06 -1.80 -8.24
N LEU A 234 4.51 -2.83 -7.61
CA LEU A 234 4.44 -3.03 -6.16
C LEU A 234 5.01 -4.39 -5.73
N SER A 235 5.72 -5.07 -6.62
CA SER A 235 6.21 -6.44 -6.40
C SER A 235 7.73 -6.47 -6.32
N LEU A 236 8.23 -7.15 -5.29
CA LEU A 236 9.66 -7.24 -4.97
C LEU A 236 10.06 -8.70 -4.85
N ARG A 237 11.33 -9.00 -5.11
CA ARG A 237 11.93 -10.28 -4.81
C ARG A 237 13.18 -10.09 -3.98
N TRP A 238 13.26 -10.85 -2.91
CA TRP A 238 14.46 -11.06 -2.12
C TRP A 238 15.01 -12.47 -2.35
N VAL A 239 16.31 -12.58 -2.55
CA VAL A 239 17.04 -13.85 -2.61
C VAL A 239 18.17 -13.79 -1.59
N GLY A 240 18.20 -14.74 -0.66
CA GLY A 240 19.30 -14.87 0.30
C GLY A 240 20.55 -15.49 -0.34
N LEU A 241 21.71 -15.34 0.28
CA LEU A 241 22.89 -16.13 -0.08
C LEU A 241 22.63 -17.63 0.12
N PRO A 242 23.21 -18.52 -0.70
CA PRO A 242 23.12 -19.97 -0.47
C PRO A 242 23.57 -20.32 0.96
N GLY A 243 22.82 -21.20 1.63
CA GLY A 243 23.02 -21.57 3.03
C GLY A 243 22.34 -20.65 4.05
N TYR A 244 21.81 -19.49 3.65
CA TYR A 244 21.06 -18.60 4.55
C TYR A 244 19.57 -18.96 4.58
N LEU A 245 19.18 -19.75 5.59
CA LEU A 245 17.79 -20.18 5.79
C LEU A 245 17.14 -19.38 6.92
N ASP A 246 16.81 -18.12 6.65
CA ASP A 246 16.18 -17.24 7.62
C ASP A 246 14.79 -17.76 8.05
N GLN A 247 14.55 -17.88 9.35
CA GLN A 247 13.26 -18.29 9.89
C GLN A 247 12.20 -17.18 9.81
N THR A 248 12.66 -15.92 9.67
CA THR A 248 11.83 -14.73 9.53
C THR A 248 11.88 -14.17 8.11
N TYR A 249 12.11 -15.02 7.11
CA TYR A 249 12.27 -14.60 5.71
C TYR A 249 11.15 -13.70 5.18
N PHE A 250 9.94 -13.83 5.71
CA PHE A 250 8.77 -13.04 5.38
C PHE A 250 8.86 -11.58 5.88
N LEU A 251 9.96 -11.20 6.51
CA LEU A 251 10.29 -9.85 6.97
C LEU A 251 11.44 -9.22 6.15
N ASN A 252 12.03 -9.94 5.19
CA ASN A 252 13.20 -9.49 4.41
C ASN A 252 12.79 -8.53 3.28
N VAL A 253 12.21 -7.41 3.70
CA VAL A 253 11.69 -6.31 2.88
C VAL A 253 12.00 -4.99 3.57
N TRP A 254 12.33 -3.96 2.81
CA TRP A 254 12.76 -2.66 3.36
C TRP A 254 11.64 -1.61 3.18
N PRO A 255 11.26 -0.87 4.25
CA PRO A 255 10.17 0.11 4.21
C PRO A 255 10.57 1.47 3.62
#